data_AF-A0A432VM69-F1
#
_entry.id   AF-A0A432VM69-F1
#
_cell.length_a   1.000
_cell.length_b   1.000
_cell.length_c   1.000
_cell.angle_alpha   90.00
_cell.angle_beta   90.00
_cell.angle_gamma   90.00
#
_symmetry.space_group_name_H-M   'P 1'
#
loop_
_entity.id
_entity.type
_entity.pdbx_description
1 polymer ?
#
loop_
_entity_poly.entity_id
_entity_poly.type
_entity_poly.pdbx_seq_one_letter_code
_entity_poly.pdbx_strand_id
1 'polypeptide(L)'
;MISPDSDRNRLFRHDGRIAINTIRAAFAGWNDRLVAVAVLIITLAMIKSWLAERPWTIAAWSAVGAGLLLGTSAERLVAKRLAFHGFDGLLAVDALRPATRRRYIAAWHGIALALLATVLLVVAPSLLIVGCASYLAGTLLAALMSGVTVPKRLADRVGSARVIRAWLRHGQAGALVASTLLVVLLLERSLTPNTLIAILGIETTLLTLALTSVDSDVVRFMATTGYGPWRIVGYHGKSMAYFLALAVPGCWLIAGSVAAAVVTAVSGAVLLLLALRVLAYCLHGKRFADLIVSIFAGLLLFLAYFLPIALPFLAVAILWQLQHRARTKTWLLA
;
A
#
# COMPACT_ATOMS: atom_id res chain seq x y z
N MET A 1 19.05 16.51 40.57
CA MET A 1 19.85 17.23 39.56
C MET A 1 19.67 16.49 38.23
N ILE A 2 18.79 16.98 37.36
CA ILE A 2 18.48 16.33 36.06
C ILE A 2 19.50 16.85 35.05
N SER A 3 20.24 15.95 34.39
CA SER A 3 21.23 16.31 33.38
C SER A 3 20.55 17.11 32.23
N PRO A 4 21.04 18.32 31.91
CA PRO A 4 20.43 19.22 30.91
C PRO A 4 20.51 18.69 29.47
N ASP A 5 21.27 17.61 29.22
CA ASP A 5 21.31 16.93 27.92
C ASP A 5 20.28 15.80 27.79
N SER A 6 19.69 15.34 28.91
CA SER A 6 18.69 14.27 28.89
C SER A 6 17.32 14.69 28.34
N ASP A 7 17.06 16.01 28.31
CA ASP A 7 15.79 16.58 27.85
C ASP A 7 15.77 16.93 26.36
N ARG A 8 16.92 17.20 25.72
CA ARG A 8 16.99 17.80 24.38
C ARG A 8 16.45 16.94 23.23
N ASN A 9 16.34 15.62 23.43
CA ASN A 9 15.93 14.65 22.40
C ASN A 9 14.84 13.67 22.89
N ARG A 10 14.06 14.04 23.91
CA ARG A 10 13.05 13.14 24.50
C ARG A 10 12.03 12.62 23.49
N LEU A 11 11.58 13.50 22.59
CA LEU A 11 10.59 13.18 21.54
C LEU A 11 11.12 12.12 20.57
N PHE A 12 12.34 12.32 20.06
CA PHE A 12 13.02 11.36 19.19
C PHE A 12 13.34 10.05 19.91
N ARG A 13 13.85 10.11 21.14
CA ARG A 13 14.21 8.92 21.94
C ARG A 13 12.98 8.07 22.27
N HIS A 14 11.85 8.70 22.59
CA HIS A 14 10.61 8.00 22.89
C HIS A 14 10.09 7.23 21.66
N ASP A 15 9.96 7.90 20.52
CA ASP A 15 9.51 7.25 19.29
C ASP A 15 10.53 6.22 18.78
N GLY A 16 11.83 6.48 18.94
CA GLY A 16 12.88 5.53 18.61
C GLY A 16 12.79 4.24 19.45
N ARG A 17 12.48 4.34 20.74
CA ARG A 17 12.24 3.15 21.59
C ARG A 17 11.01 2.38 21.14
N ILE A 18 9.92 3.06 20.78
CA ILE A 18 8.71 2.41 20.25
C ILE A 18 9.05 1.65 18.96
N ALA A 19 9.77 2.29 18.03
CA ALA A 19 10.21 1.66 16.79
C ALA A 19 11.10 0.43 17.06
N ILE A 20 12.12 0.56 17.92
CA ILE A 20 13.02 -0.55 18.27
C ILE A 20 12.26 -1.70 18.93
N ASN A 21 11.36 -1.41 19.87
CA ASN A 21 10.58 -2.45 20.54
C ASN A 21 9.63 -3.16 19.56
N THR A 22 9.05 -2.42 18.62
CA THR A 22 8.19 -2.99 17.57
C THR A 22 8.99 -3.89 16.63
N ILE A 23 10.19 -3.46 16.23
CA ILE A 23 11.11 -4.27 15.40
C ILE A 23 11.53 -5.52 16.16
N ARG A 24 11.93 -5.40 17.43
CA ARG A 24 12.32 -6.56 18.26
C ARG A 24 11.17 -7.55 18.45
N ALA A 25 9.95 -7.05 18.64
CA ALA A 25 8.78 -7.90 18.76
C ALA A 25 8.42 -8.57 17.42
N ALA A 26 8.52 -7.84 16.30
CA ALA A 26 8.26 -8.37 14.96
C ALA A 26 9.29 -9.43 14.53
N PHE A 27 10.51 -9.34 15.02
CA PHE A 27 11.62 -10.26 14.71
C PHE A 27 12.14 -10.95 15.97
N ALA A 28 11.22 -11.39 16.85
CA ALA A 28 11.58 -12.08 18.08
C ALA A 28 12.20 -13.46 17.79
N GLY A 29 11.68 -14.18 16.78
CA GLY A 29 12.21 -15.47 16.36
C GLY A 29 13.40 -15.38 15.40
N TRP A 30 14.33 -16.34 15.50
CA TRP A 30 15.43 -16.48 14.53
C TRP A 30 14.92 -16.73 13.11
N ASN A 31 13.85 -17.51 12.95
CA ASN A 31 13.23 -17.76 11.65
C ASN A 31 12.66 -16.46 11.03
N ASP A 32 12.02 -15.60 11.83
CA ASP A 32 11.48 -14.33 11.34
C ASP A 32 12.59 -13.40 10.85
N ARG A 33 13.75 -13.39 11.54
CA ARG A 33 14.94 -12.64 11.12
C ARG A 33 15.52 -13.18 9.81
N LEU A 34 15.68 -14.50 9.70
CA LEU A 34 16.21 -15.11 8.48
C LEU A 34 15.31 -14.84 7.28
N VAL A 35 13.98 -14.97 7.45
CA VAL A 35 13.01 -14.64 6.41
C VAL A 35 13.09 -13.17 6.03
N ALA A 36 13.16 -12.26 7.02
CA ALA A 36 13.25 -10.82 6.74
C ALA A 36 14.53 -10.45 5.98
N VAL A 37 15.67 -11.01 6.36
CA VAL A 37 16.96 -10.81 5.68
C VAL A 37 16.92 -11.38 4.27
N ALA A 38 16.41 -12.60 4.10
CA ALA A 38 16.26 -13.23 2.79
C ALA A 38 15.38 -12.37 1.86
N VAL A 39 14.22 -11.94 2.36
CA VAL A 39 13.30 -11.06 1.62
C VAL A 39 13.98 -9.73 1.26
N LEU A 40 14.73 -9.12 2.17
CA LEU A 40 15.46 -7.88 1.90
C LEU A 40 16.51 -8.07 0.80
N ILE A 41 17.35 -9.10 0.90
CA ILE A 41 18.40 -9.40 -0.08
C ILE A 41 17.78 -9.68 -1.45
N ILE A 42 16.76 -10.54 -1.51
CA ILE A 42 16.03 -10.84 -2.74
C ILE A 42 15.47 -9.55 -3.32
N THR A 43 14.75 -8.74 -2.54
CA THR A 43 14.16 -7.48 -3.01
C THR A 43 15.22 -6.52 -3.58
N LEU A 44 16.35 -6.35 -2.90
CA LEU A 44 17.43 -5.48 -3.39
C LEU A 44 18.05 -6.02 -4.68
N ALA A 45 18.29 -7.34 -4.76
CA ALA A 45 18.80 -7.99 -5.97
C ALA A 45 17.83 -7.82 -7.15
N MET A 46 16.52 -7.93 -6.89
CA MET A 46 15.47 -7.76 -7.89
C MET A 46 15.40 -6.35 -8.44
N ILE A 47 15.43 -5.33 -7.56
CA ILE A 47 15.43 -3.93 -8.02
C ILE A 47 16.72 -3.65 -8.80
N LYS A 48 17.84 -4.21 -8.36
CA LYS A 48 19.14 -4.03 -9.01
C LYS A 48 19.15 -4.63 -10.41
N SER A 49 18.71 -5.87 -10.59
CA SER A 49 18.66 -6.51 -11.90
C SER A 49 17.70 -5.77 -12.84
N TRP A 50 16.51 -5.40 -12.35
CA TRP A 50 15.53 -4.68 -13.15
C TRP A 50 16.05 -3.31 -13.60
N LEU A 51 16.74 -2.55 -12.74
CA LEU A 51 17.32 -1.26 -13.12
C LEU A 51 18.51 -1.39 -14.06
N ALA A 52 19.31 -2.46 -13.94
CA ALA A 52 20.48 -2.68 -14.80
C ALA A 52 20.11 -2.90 -16.28
N GLU A 53 18.93 -3.45 -16.55
CA GLU A 53 18.44 -3.73 -17.91
C GLU A 53 17.73 -2.54 -18.56
N ARG A 54 17.54 -1.42 -17.84
CA ARG A 54 16.75 -0.28 -18.32
C ARG A 54 17.63 0.88 -18.77
N PRO A 55 17.22 1.61 -19.83
CA PRO A 55 17.81 2.90 -20.15
C PRO A 55 17.80 3.81 -18.92
N TRP A 56 18.90 4.55 -18.72
CA TRP A 56 19.09 5.41 -17.55
C TRP A 56 17.91 6.38 -17.33
N THR A 57 17.31 6.89 -18.41
CA THR A 57 16.15 7.80 -18.34
C THR A 57 14.94 7.15 -17.68
N ILE A 58 14.64 5.88 -17.99
CA ILE A 58 13.50 5.15 -17.40
C ILE A 58 13.79 4.88 -15.92
N ALA A 59 15.02 4.46 -15.61
CA ALA A 59 15.49 4.27 -14.26
C ALA A 59 15.41 5.56 -13.43
N ALA A 60 15.82 6.70 -13.99
CA ALA A 60 15.75 8.01 -13.36
C ALA A 60 14.30 8.43 -13.07
N TRP A 61 13.37 8.29 -14.03
CA TRP A 61 11.96 8.59 -13.79
C TRP A 61 11.33 7.70 -12.73
N SER A 62 11.70 6.42 -12.68
CA SER A 62 11.24 5.51 -11.62
C SER A 62 11.75 5.95 -10.24
N ALA A 63 13.01 6.38 -10.14
CA ALA A 63 13.59 6.91 -8.92
C ALA A 63 12.97 8.27 -8.51
N VAL A 64 12.61 9.12 -9.47
CA VAL A 64 11.85 10.34 -9.22
C VAL A 64 10.50 10.01 -8.61
N GLY A 65 9.73 9.12 -9.23
CA GLY A 65 8.41 8.72 -8.73
C GLY A 65 8.49 8.09 -7.34
N ALA A 66 9.40 7.14 -7.13
CA ALA A 66 9.60 6.49 -5.83
C ALA A 66 10.02 7.49 -4.76
N GLY A 67 10.99 8.36 -5.04
CA GLY A 67 11.45 9.37 -4.09
C GLY A 67 10.33 10.35 -3.71
N LEU A 68 9.57 10.87 -4.69
CA LEU A 68 8.42 11.75 -4.42
C LEU A 68 7.38 11.08 -3.50
N LEU A 69 7.02 9.82 -3.78
CA LEU A 69 6.06 9.07 -2.96
C LEU A 69 6.56 8.82 -1.54
N LEU A 70 7.83 8.45 -1.39
CA LEU A 70 8.47 8.25 -0.09
C LEU A 70 8.57 9.56 0.69
N GLY A 71 8.96 10.65 0.04
CA GLY A 71 9.08 11.99 0.64
C GLY A 71 7.75 12.52 1.13
N THR A 72 6.72 12.47 0.27
CA THR A 72 5.36 12.92 0.63
C THR A 72 4.76 12.09 1.77
N SER A 73 4.99 10.79 1.78
CA SER A 73 4.51 9.88 2.83
C SER A 73 5.24 10.10 4.14
N ALA A 74 6.57 10.26 4.11
CA ALA A 74 7.40 10.52 5.28
C ALA A 74 6.98 11.84 5.96
N GLU A 75 6.83 12.92 5.21
CA GLU A 75 6.40 14.22 5.74
C GLU A 75 5.03 14.11 6.43
N ARG A 76 4.05 13.45 5.77
CA ARG A 76 2.72 13.24 6.36
C ARG A 76 2.76 12.43 7.65
N LEU A 77 3.64 11.44 7.75
CA LEU A 77 3.81 10.62 8.95
C LEU A 77 4.45 11.41 10.08
N VAL A 78 5.54 12.13 9.79
CA VAL A 78 6.25 12.99 10.75
C VAL A 78 5.31 14.08 11.27
N ALA A 79 4.60 14.78 10.38
CA ALA A 79 3.65 15.83 10.74
C ALA A 79 2.50 15.30 11.61
N LYS A 80 1.89 14.16 11.27
CA LYS A 80 0.83 13.53 12.09
C LYS A 80 1.34 13.11 13.45
N ARG A 81 2.53 12.52 13.52
CA ARG A 81 3.12 12.07 14.79
C ARG A 81 3.43 13.24 15.71
N LEU A 82 3.93 14.32 15.14
CA LEU A 82 4.24 15.56 15.84
C LEU A 82 2.98 16.28 16.32
N ALA A 83 1.92 16.30 15.51
CA ALA A 83 0.61 16.80 15.92
C ALA A 83 0.04 15.98 17.08
N PHE A 84 0.13 14.64 17.02
CA PHE A 84 -0.29 13.76 18.12
C PHE A 84 0.42 14.12 19.43
N HIS A 85 1.75 14.27 19.41
CA HIS A 85 2.50 14.69 20.60
C HIS A 85 2.13 16.09 21.09
N GLY A 86 1.69 16.99 20.20
CA GLY A 86 1.27 18.35 20.54
C GLY A 86 -0.13 18.45 21.16
N PHE A 87 -1.04 17.53 20.83
CA PHE A 87 -2.41 17.51 21.37
C PHE A 87 -2.54 16.67 22.64
N ASP A 88 -1.87 15.51 22.71
CA ASP A 88 -1.99 14.56 23.82
C ASP A 88 -0.62 13.97 24.19
N GLY A 89 -0.02 14.43 25.30
CA GLY A 89 1.09 13.69 25.91
C GLY A 89 2.00 14.47 26.85
N LEU A 90 2.76 13.70 27.64
CA LEU A 90 3.86 14.16 28.50
C LEU A 90 5.01 14.84 27.72
N LEU A 91 4.94 14.86 26.38
CA LEU A 91 5.92 15.44 25.46
C LEU A 91 5.38 16.67 24.72
N ALA A 92 4.17 17.16 25.04
CA ALA A 92 3.53 18.29 24.35
C ALA A 92 4.36 19.57 24.41
N VAL A 93 5.00 19.85 25.55
CA VAL A 93 5.91 21.00 25.71
C VAL A 93 7.07 20.94 24.71
N ASP A 94 7.62 19.76 24.46
CA ASP A 94 8.69 19.55 23.49
C ASP A 94 8.18 19.56 22.05
N ALA A 95 6.94 19.14 21.79
CA ALA A 95 6.32 19.14 20.47
C ALA A 95 5.97 20.56 19.97
N LEU A 96 5.60 21.46 20.88
CA LEU A 96 5.21 22.85 20.59
C LEU A 96 6.42 23.78 20.43
N ARG A 97 7.58 23.44 21.02
CA ARG A 97 8.81 24.24 20.91
C ARG A 97 9.41 24.17 19.50
N PRO A 98 9.65 25.30 18.80
CA PRO A 98 10.13 25.29 17.42
C PRO A 98 11.48 24.59 17.22
N ALA A 99 12.41 24.73 18.17
CA ALA A 99 13.75 24.17 18.07
C ALA A 99 13.76 22.64 18.15
N THR A 100 13.04 22.06 19.11
CA THR A 100 12.88 20.59 19.28
C THR A 100 12.08 20.01 18.14
N ARG A 101 11.04 20.72 17.67
CA ARG A 101 10.25 20.36 16.49
C ARG A 101 11.13 20.21 15.24
N ARG A 102 11.96 21.21 14.93
CA ARG A 102 12.88 21.17 13.78
C ARG A 102 13.90 20.03 13.88
N ARG A 103 14.46 19.80 15.09
CA ARG A 103 15.41 18.68 15.32
C ARG A 103 14.76 17.32 15.13
N TYR A 104 13.54 17.14 15.61
CA TYR A 104 12.78 15.90 15.42
C TYR A 104 12.50 15.62 13.93
N ILE A 105 12.04 16.64 13.20
CA ILE A 105 11.82 16.55 11.74
C ILE A 105 13.14 16.19 11.04
N ALA A 106 14.22 16.94 11.31
CA ALA A 106 15.52 16.71 10.70
C ALA A 106 16.07 15.30 10.99
N ALA A 107 15.90 14.79 12.22
CA ALA A 107 16.34 13.44 12.58
C ALA A 107 15.60 12.35 11.78
N TRP A 108 14.27 12.44 11.68
CA TRP A 108 13.49 11.44 10.95
C TRP A 108 13.71 11.49 9.43
N HIS A 109 13.77 12.69 8.84
CA HIS A 109 14.11 12.82 7.43
C HIS A 109 15.56 12.42 7.16
N GLY A 110 16.49 12.71 8.07
CA GLY A 110 17.88 12.25 7.98
C GLY A 110 17.99 10.73 7.95
N ILE A 111 17.25 10.02 8.81
CA ILE A 111 17.20 8.54 8.79
C ILE A 111 16.59 8.03 7.49
N ALA A 112 15.47 8.61 7.04
CA ALA A 112 14.82 8.19 5.81
C ALA A 112 15.71 8.42 4.58
N LEU A 113 16.42 9.55 4.51
CA LEU A 113 17.41 9.84 3.47
C LEU A 113 18.60 8.89 3.52
N ALA A 114 19.13 8.59 4.70
CA ALA A 114 20.23 7.65 4.87
C ALA A 114 19.84 6.24 4.41
N LEU A 115 18.63 5.78 4.76
CA LEU A 115 18.10 4.50 4.30
C LEU A 115 17.91 4.49 2.78
N LEU A 116 17.30 5.53 2.21
CA LEU A 116 17.13 5.66 0.76
C LEU A 116 18.47 5.67 0.02
N ALA A 117 19.44 6.45 0.51
CA ALA A 117 20.78 6.52 -0.07
C ALA A 117 21.48 5.16 -0.01
N THR A 118 21.37 4.43 1.11
CA THR A 118 21.92 3.08 1.25
C THR A 118 21.31 2.12 0.22
N VAL A 119 19.99 2.15 0.06
CA VAL A 119 19.31 1.34 -0.96
C VAL A 119 19.78 1.71 -2.37
N LEU A 120 19.84 2.99 -2.71
CA LEU A 120 20.30 3.45 -4.02
C LEU A 120 21.78 3.10 -4.29
N LEU A 121 22.65 3.18 -3.28
CA LEU A 121 24.04 2.74 -3.41
C LEU A 121 24.17 1.25 -3.73
N VAL A 122 23.31 0.42 -3.16
CA VAL A 122 23.32 -1.03 -3.43
C VAL A 122 22.76 -1.34 -4.82
N VAL A 123 21.69 -0.66 -5.19
CA VAL A 123 20.86 -1.02 -6.33
C VAL A 123 21.29 -0.29 -7.62
N ALA A 124 21.49 1.03 -7.57
CA ALA A 124 21.86 1.85 -8.73
C ALA A 124 22.53 3.17 -8.29
N PRO A 125 23.86 3.19 -8.05
CA PRO A 125 24.57 4.35 -7.51
C PRO A 125 24.38 5.64 -8.32
N SER A 126 24.25 5.52 -9.64
CA SER A 126 24.02 6.64 -10.55
C SER A 126 22.71 7.40 -10.30
N LEU A 127 21.75 6.77 -9.60
CA LEU A 127 20.44 7.36 -9.30
C LEU A 127 20.40 8.06 -7.94
N LEU A 128 21.49 8.05 -7.17
CA LEU A 128 21.54 8.58 -5.81
C LEU A 128 21.11 10.05 -5.75
N ILE A 129 21.69 10.89 -6.60
CA ILE A 129 21.40 12.34 -6.64
C ILE A 129 19.92 12.56 -7.00
N VAL A 130 19.44 11.89 -8.05
CA VAL A 130 18.06 12.02 -8.54
C VAL A 130 17.05 11.55 -7.49
N GLY A 131 17.28 10.39 -6.87
CA GLY A 131 16.39 9.81 -5.87
C GLY A 131 16.35 10.59 -4.55
N CYS A 132 17.49 11.08 -4.07
CA CYS A 132 17.53 11.92 -2.88
C CYS A 132 16.90 13.30 -3.13
N ALA A 133 17.15 13.91 -4.30
CA ALA A 133 16.53 15.17 -4.67
C ALA A 133 15.01 15.05 -4.82
N SER A 134 14.52 13.97 -5.45
CA SER A 134 13.08 13.73 -5.60
C SER A 134 12.40 13.42 -4.26
N TYR A 135 13.10 12.75 -3.33
CA TYR A 135 12.64 12.61 -1.95
C TYR A 135 12.41 13.96 -1.28
N LEU A 136 13.42 14.84 -1.33
CA LEU A 136 13.32 16.19 -0.76
C LEU A 136 12.20 16.99 -1.41
N ALA A 137 12.07 16.95 -2.74
CA ALA A 137 10.97 17.58 -3.46
C ALA A 137 9.60 17.06 -2.98
N GLY A 138 9.48 15.76 -2.71
CA GLY A 138 8.27 15.14 -2.16
C GLY A 138 7.94 15.63 -0.76
N THR A 139 8.95 15.76 0.11
CA THR A 139 8.76 16.31 1.47
C THR A 139 8.29 17.77 1.41
N LEU A 140 8.91 18.59 0.56
CA LEU A 140 8.54 19.98 0.37
C LEU A 140 7.12 20.12 -0.17
N LEU A 141 6.77 19.32 -1.18
CA LEU A 141 5.41 19.30 -1.75
C LEU A 141 4.37 18.98 -0.67
N ALA A 142 4.62 17.96 0.15
CA ALA A 142 3.70 17.61 1.23
C ALA A 142 3.61 18.69 2.32
N ALA A 143 4.73 19.33 2.68
CA ALA A 143 4.76 20.41 3.65
C ALA A 143 3.98 21.63 3.15
N LEU A 144 4.17 22.04 1.89
CA LEU A 144 3.41 23.12 1.26
C LEU A 144 1.91 22.82 1.21
N MET A 145 1.55 21.59 0.87
CA MET A 145 0.15 21.14 0.82
C MET A 145 -0.49 21.04 2.21
N SER A 146 0.30 20.90 3.30
CA SER A 146 -0.23 20.83 4.67
C SER A 146 -0.73 22.16 5.22
N GLY A 147 -0.25 23.29 4.67
CA GLY A 147 -0.70 24.64 5.02
C GLY A 147 -2.02 25.03 4.35
N VAL A 148 -2.49 24.26 3.36
CA VAL A 148 -3.79 24.46 2.73
C VAL A 148 -4.84 23.83 3.65
N THR A 149 -5.49 24.65 4.47
CA THR A 149 -6.62 24.22 5.30
C THR A 149 -7.66 23.58 4.39
N VAL A 150 -7.87 22.28 4.56
CA VAL A 150 -8.89 21.52 3.83
C VAL A 150 -10.25 22.16 4.12
N PRO A 151 -10.93 22.78 3.14
CA PRO A 151 -12.19 23.48 3.38
C PRO A 151 -13.21 22.53 4.02
N LYS A 152 -14.10 23.03 4.88
CA LYS A 152 -15.18 22.22 5.52
C LYS A 152 -15.95 21.35 4.51
N ARG A 153 -16.13 21.80 3.26
CA ARG A 153 -16.72 21.02 2.16
C ARG A 153 -16.00 19.70 1.85
N LEU A 154 -14.69 19.59 2.06
CA LEU A 154 -13.95 18.34 1.91
C LEU A 154 -14.12 17.41 3.11
N ALA A 155 -14.36 17.94 4.32
CA ALA A 155 -14.70 17.13 5.49
C ALA A 155 -16.08 16.49 5.33
N ASP A 156 -17.05 17.22 4.76
CA ASP A 156 -18.34 16.65 4.35
C ASP A 156 -18.17 15.59 3.24
N ARG A 157 -17.18 15.75 2.35
CA ARG A 157 -16.80 14.70 1.40
C ARG A 157 -16.21 13.44 2.05
N VAL A 158 -15.70 13.49 3.29
CA VAL A 158 -15.29 12.27 4.02
C VAL A 158 -16.52 11.47 4.46
N GLY A 159 -17.63 12.16 4.76
CA GLY A 159 -18.95 11.55 4.95
C GLY A 159 -19.46 10.93 3.65
N SER A 160 -19.43 11.67 2.53
CA SER A 160 -19.85 11.13 1.24
C SER A 160 -18.97 9.98 0.77
N ALA A 161 -17.66 10.00 1.03
CA ALA A 161 -16.76 8.89 0.71
C ALA A 161 -17.07 7.62 1.52
N ARG A 162 -17.58 7.74 2.75
CA ARG A 162 -18.07 6.58 3.52
C ARG A 162 -19.36 6.02 2.91
N VAL A 163 -20.27 6.89 2.50
CA VAL A 163 -21.52 6.50 1.81
C VAL A 163 -21.22 5.83 0.47
N ILE A 164 -20.32 6.41 -0.34
CA ILE A 164 -19.87 5.85 -1.62
C ILE A 164 -19.21 4.49 -1.39
N ARG A 165 -18.30 4.35 -0.40
CA ARG A 165 -17.69 3.05 -0.07
C ARG A 165 -18.72 2.02 0.41
N ALA A 166 -19.72 2.45 1.18
CA ALA A 166 -20.79 1.56 1.60
C ALA A 166 -21.65 1.10 0.41
N TRP A 167 -21.96 2.01 -0.51
CA TRP A 167 -22.69 1.71 -1.74
C TRP A 167 -21.90 0.79 -2.68
N LEU A 168 -20.59 1.05 -2.88
CA LEU A 168 -19.70 0.24 -3.73
C LEU A 168 -19.55 -1.23 -3.28
N ARG A 169 -19.93 -1.55 -2.03
CA ARG A 169 -19.98 -2.92 -1.52
C ARG A 169 -21.25 -3.68 -1.95
N HIS A 170 -22.27 -2.99 -2.45
CA HIS A 170 -23.49 -3.63 -2.95
C HIS A 170 -23.23 -4.24 -4.33
N GLY A 171 -23.88 -5.38 -4.60
CA GLY A 171 -23.73 -6.08 -5.89
C GLY A 171 -24.06 -5.20 -7.10
N GLN A 172 -25.09 -4.36 -6.97
CA GLN A 172 -25.53 -3.43 -8.02
C GLN A 172 -24.46 -2.41 -8.43
N ALA A 173 -23.60 -2.00 -7.49
CA ALA A 173 -22.50 -1.09 -7.80
C ALA A 173 -21.48 -1.73 -8.76
N GLY A 174 -21.25 -3.03 -8.63
CA GLY A 174 -20.39 -3.78 -9.54
C GLY A 174 -20.94 -3.82 -10.97
N ALA A 175 -22.25 -4.04 -11.11
CA ALA A 175 -22.92 -4.00 -12.41
C ALA A 175 -22.85 -2.60 -13.05
N LEU A 176 -23.13 -1.55 -12.28
CA LEU A 176 -23.08 -0.17 -12.78
C LEU A 176 -21.68 0.22 -13.24
N VAL A 177 -20.66 -0.12 -12.43
CA VAL A 177 -19.25 0.14 -12.76
C VAL A 177 -18.81 -0.64 -14.00
N ALA A 178 -19.27 -1.89 -14.17
CA ALA A 178 -19.02 -2.66 -15.39
C ALA A 178 -19.71 -2.03 -16.60
N SER A 179 -20.96 -1.57 -16.48
CA SER A 179 -21.64 -0.85 -17.56
C SER A 179 -20.89 0.42 -17.95
N THR A 180 -20.38 1.18 -16.99
CA THR A 180 -19.55 2.37 -17.26
C THR A 180 -18.30 2.00 -18.06
N LEU A 181 -17.58 0.96 -17.64
CA LEU A 181 -16.41 0.46 -18.36
C LEU A 181 -16.74 0.08 -19.82
N LEU A 182 -17.85 -0.63 -20.04
CA LEU A 182 -18.27 -1.04 -21.38
C LEU A 182 -18.68 0.15 -22.25
N VAL A 183 -19.32 1.18 -21.68
CA VAL A 183 -19.65 2.42 -22.41
C VAL A 183 -18.39 3.17 -22.81
N VAL A 184 -17.42 3.30 -21.90
CA VAL A 184 -16.13 3.93 -22.21
C VAL A 184 -15.40 3.15 -23.31
N LEU A 185 -15.35 1.83 -23.19
CA LEU A 185 -14.75 0.97 -24.21
C LEU A 185 -15.41 1.14 -25.60
N LEU A 186 -16.73 1.34 -25.66
CA LEU A 186 -17.43 1.61 -26.91
C LEU A 186 -17.05 2.96 -27.53
N LEU A 187 -16.87 3.99 -26.70
CA LEU A 187 -16.44 5.32 -27.13
C LEU A 187 -14.98 5.32 -27.62
N GLU A 188 -14.15 4.47 -27.05
CA GLU A 188 -12.71 4.38 -27.34
C GLU A 188 -12.36 3.37 -28.44
N ARG A 189 -13.35 2.74 -29.07
CA ARG A 189 -13.13 1.66 -30.06
C ARG A 189 -12.28 2.08 -31.29
N SER A 190 -12.19 3.38 -31.55
CA SER A 190 -11.38 3.95 -32.65
C SER A 190 -9.88 4.05 -32.33
N LEU A 191 -9.48 3.81 -31.09
CA LEU A 191 -8.07 3.83 -30.68
C LEU A 191 -7.30 2.65 -31.27
N THR A 192 -5.97 2.80 -31.36
CA THR A 192 -5.10 1.69 -31.75
C THR A 192 -5.19 0.55 -30.73
N PRO A 193 -5.10 -0.73 -31.15
CA PRO A 193 -5.31 -1.87 -30.27
C PRO A 193 -4.44 -1.86 -29.00
N ASN A 194 -3.17 -1.46 -29.14
CA ASN A 194 -2.24 -1.38 -28.00
C ASN A 194 -2.65 -0.31 -26.98
N THR A 195 -3.13 0.84 -27.45
CA THR A 195 -3.57 1.95 -26.60
C THR A 195 -4.87 1.58 -25.88
N LEU A 196 -5.82 0.99 -26.60
CA LEU A 196 -7.09 0.52 -26.06
C LEU A 196 -6.87 -0.51 -24.93
N ILE A 197 -5.98 -1.48 -25.14
CA ILE A 197 -5.65 -2.50 -24.13
C ILE A 197 -5.02 -1.87 -22.89
N ALA A 198 -4.11 -0.90 -23.06
CA ALA A 198 -3.46 -0.21 -21.96
C ALA A 198 -4.46 0.60 -21.12
N ILE A 199 -5.34 1.38 -21.77
CA ILE A 199 -6.38 2.16 -21.08
C ILE A 199 -7.34 1.22 -20.36
N LEU A 200 -7.83 0.18 -21.03
CA LEU A 200 -8.72 -0.83 -20.44
C LEU A 200 -8.10 -1.47 -19.19
N GLY A 201 -6.80 -1.80 -19.22
CA GLY A 201 -6.08 -2.32 -18.07
C GLY A 201 -6.03 -1.34 -16.90
N ILE A 202 -5.73 -0.06 -17.18
CA ILE A 202 -5.68 1.00 -16.16
C ILE A 202 -7.06 1.24 -15.56
N GLU A 203 -8.09 1.42 -16.39
CA GLU A 203 -9.46 1.65 -15.93
C GLU A 203 -9.97 0.48 -15.11
N THR A 204 -9.81 -0.75 -15.60
CA THR A 204 -10.18 -1.95 -14.85
C THR A 204 -9.48 -1.98 -13.51
N THR A 205 -8.18 -1.65 -13.45
CA THR A 205 -7.42 -1.60 -12.19
C THR A 205 -8.01 -0.59 -11.22
N LEU A 206 -8.30 0.64 -11.68
CA LEU A 206 -8.86 1.69 -10.84
C LEU A 206 -10.25 1.34 -10.32
N LEU A 207 -11.13 0.85 -11.20
CA LEU A 207 -12.51 0.48 -10.87
C LEU A 207 -12.55 -0.70 -9.89
N THR A 208 -11.76 -1.74 -10.14
CA THR A 208 -11.70 -2.92 -9.29
C THR A 208 -11.09 -2.62 -7.91
N LEU A 209 -10.08 -1.75 -7.83
CA LEU A 209 -9.52 -1.28 -6.55
C LEU A 209 -10.55 -0.46 -5.75
N ALA A 210 -11.38 0.34 -6.43
CA ALA A 210 -12.46 1.08 -5.78
C ALA A 210 -13.54 0.15 -5.22
N LEU A 211 -13.94 -0.87 -5.98
CA LEU A 211 -14.93 -1.89 -5.57
C LEU A 211 -14.45 -2.75 -4.40
N THR A 212 -13.14 -3.03 -4.32
CA THR A 212 -12.53 -3.90 -3.31
C THR A 212 -11.94 -3.14 -2.12
N SER A 213 -12.47 -1.95 -1.80
CA SER A 213 -12.01 -1.18 -0.63
C SER A 213 -12.32 -1.92 0.69
N VAL A 214 -11.27 -2.21 1.47
CA VAL A 214 -11.35 -2.92 2.75
C VAL A 214 -11.07 -1.97 3.91
N ASP A 215 -11.91 -2.07 4.94
CA ASP A 215 -11.69 -1.42 6.23
C ASP A 215 -11.15 -2.43 7.24
N SER A 216 -9.97 -2.16 7.80
CA SER A 216 -9.30 -3.06 8.73
C SER A 216 -10.08 -3.26 10.03
N ASP A 217 -10.81 -2.23 10.49
CA ASP A 217 -11.55 -2.33 11.75
C ASP A 217 -12.79 -3.21 11.59
N VAL A 218 -13.47 -3.11 10.44
CA VAL A 218 -14.60 -3.98 10.08
C VAL A 218 -14.15 -5.43 9.92
N VAL A 219 -13.05 -5.68 9.21
CA VAL A 219 -12.51 -7.04 9.04
C VAL A 219 -12.16 -7.66 10.39
N ARG A 220 -11.48 -6.90 11.25
CA ARG A 220 -11.10 -7.40 12.57
C ARG A 220 -12.33 -7.68 13.44
N PHE A 221 -13.32 -6.79 13.42
CA PHE A 221 -14.60 -7.00 14.11
C PHE A 221 -15.31 -8.28 13.64
N MET A 222 -15.39 -8.51 12.32
CA MET A 222 -15.96 -9.73 11.75
C MET A 222 -15.16 -10.97 12.18
N ALA A 223 -13.83 -10.92 12.13
CA ALA A 223 -12.97 -12.03 12.55
C ALA A 223 -13.13 -12.36 14.05
N THR A 224 -13.21 -11.34 14.91
CA THR A 224 -13.41 -11.52 16.37
C THR A 224 -14.80 -12.05 16.71
N THR A 225 -15.81 -11.73 15.90
CA THR A 225 -17.20 -12.22 16.06
C THR A 225 -17.43 -13.61 15.42
N GLY A 226 -16.35 -14.30 15.00
CA GLY A 226 -16.41 -15.68 14.53
C GLY A 226 -16.67 -15.85 13.02
N TYR A 227 -16.64 -14.76 12.23
CA TYR A 227 -16.70 -14.90 10.77
C TYR A 227 -15.41 -15.51 10.24
N GLY A 228 -15.52 -16.62 9.52
CA GLY A 228 -14.38 -17.23 8.83
C GLY A 228 -13.79 -16.29 7.77
N PRO A 229 -12.46 -16.30 7.54
CA PRO A 229 -11.79 -15.37 6.63
C PRO A 229 -12.37 -15.34 5.20
N TRP A 230 -12.71 -16.50 4.63
CA TRP A 230 -13.32 -16.59 3.30
C TRP A 230 -14.72 -15.99 3.22
N ARG A 231 -15.47 -16.01 4.32
CA ARG A 231 -16.78 -15.36 4.39
C ARG A 231 -16.63 -13.83 4.38
N ILE A 232 -15.57 -13.32 5.01
CA ILE A 232 -15.22 -11.89 4.97
C ILE A 232 -14.74 -11.49 3.57
N VAL A 233 -13.90 -12.31 2.91
CA VAL A 233 -13.51 -12.08 1.51
C VAL A 233 -14.73 -12.03 0.59
N GLY A 234 -15.66 -12.99 0.72
CA GLY A 234 -16.90 -13.00 -0.05
C GLY A 234 -17.79 -11.77 0.21
N TYR A 235 -17.86 -11.31 1.46
CA TYR A 235 -18.59 -10.09 1.82
C TYR A 235 -18.02 -8.85 1.11
N HIS A 236 -16.69 -8.70 1.08
CA HIS A 236 -16.04 -7.57 0.39
C HIS A 236 -15.91 -7.76 -1.13
N GLY A 237 -16.00 -9.00 -1.63
CA GLY A 237 -15.88 -9.33 -3.05
C GLY A 237 -17.20 -9.38 -3.82
N LYS A 238 -18.34 -9.20 -3.15
CA LYS A 238 -19.67 -9.34 -3.78
C LYS A 238 -19.85 -8.44 -5.01
N SER A 239 -19.48 -7.16 -4.93
CA SER A 239 -19.58 -6.25 -6.06
C SER A 239 -18.64 -6.64 -7.21
N MET A 240 -17.45 -7.15 -6.90
CA MET A 240 -16.48 -7.65 -7.89
C MET A 240 -17.04 -8.83 -8.69
N ALA A 241 -17.84 -9.71 -8.08
CA ALA A 241 -18.47 -10.82 -8.78
C ALA A 241 -19.44 -10.34 -9.87
N TYR A 242 -20.29 -9.35 -9.56
CA TYR A 242 -21.19 -8.74 -10.54
C TYR A 242 -20.43 -7.97 -11.63
N PHE A 243 -19.36 -7.28 -11.25
CA PHE A 243 -18.49 -6.61 -12.21
C PHE A 243 -17.90 -7.61 -13.21
N LEU A 244 -17.29 -8.70 -12.74
CA LEU A 244 -16.71 -9.75 -13.58
C LEU A 244 -17.75 -10.42 -14.48
N ALA A 245 -18.93 -10.73 -13.94
CA ALA A 245 -20.02 -11.37 -14.67
C ALA A 245 -20.51 -10.54 -15.88
N LEU A 246 -20.37 -9.21 -15.82
CA LEU A 246 -20.80 -8.32 -16.90
C LEU A 246 -19.63 -7.83 -17.77
N ALA A 247 -18.53 -7.40 -17.15
CA ALA A 247 -17.40 -6.79 -17.82
C ALA A 247 -16.64 -7.80 -18.70
N VAL A 248 -16.42 -9.04 -18.24
CA VAL A 248 -15.65 -10.03 -19.01
C VAL A 248 -16.38 -10.44 -20.30
N PRO A 249 -17.66 -10.87 -20.27
CA PRO A 249 -18.39 -11.15 -21.50
C PRO A 249 -18.57 -9.91 -22.38
N GLY A 250 -18.83 -8.74 -21.79
CA GLY A 250 -18.98 -7.49 -22.54
C GLY A 250 -17.70 -7.09 -23.29
N CYS A 251 -16.54 -7.16 -22.63
CA CYS A 251 -15.25 -6.87 -23.27
C CYS A 251 -14.92 -7.90 -24.36
N TRP A 252 -15.26 -9.18 -24.13
CA TRP A 252 -15.10 -10.23 -25.14
C TRP A 252 -15.91 -9.92 -26.40
N LEU A 253 -17.17 -9.51 -26.24
CA LEU A 253 -18.07 -9.17 -27.36
C LEU A 253 -17.66 -7.89 -28.10
N ILE A 254 -17.17 -6.87 -27.41
CA ILE A 254 -16.90 -5.54 -28.00
C ILE A 254 -15.50 -5.45 -28.60
N ALA A 255 -14.49 -5.98 -27.89
CA ALA A 255 -13.06 -5.79 -28.17
C ALA A 255 -12.27 -7.10 -28.29
N GLY A 256 -12.92 -8.27 -28.17
CA GLY A 256 -12.34 -9.58 -28.42
C GLY A 256 -11.68 -10.24 -27.20
N SER A 257 -11.05 -11.40 -27.45
CA SER A 257 -10.51 -12.29 -26.41
C SER A 257 -9.37 -11.69 -25.60
N VAL A 258 -8.51 -10.88 -26.22
CA VAL A 258 -7.37 -10.23 -25.54
C VAL A 258 -7.86 -9.23 -24.49
N ALA A 259 -8.85 -8.41 -24.83
CA ALA A 259 -9.46 -7.46 -23.89
C ALA A 259 -10.10 -8.17 -22.69
N ALA A 260 -10.87 -9.23 -22.95
CA ALA A 260 -11.47 -10.04 -21.90
C ALA A 260 -10.43 -10.70 -20.99
N ALA A 261 -9.33 -11.21 -21.57
CA ALA A 261 -8.24 -11.80 -20.82
C ALA A 261 -7.55 -10.77 -19.89
N VAL A 262 -7.32 -9.55 -20.37
CA VAL A 262 -6.74 -8.46 -19.57
C VAL A 262 -7.64 -8.09 -18.41
N VAL A 263 -8.94 -7.89 -18.66
CA VAL A 263 -9.92 -7.58 -17.59
C VAL A 263 -9.98 -8.70 -16.55
N THR A 264 -9.97 -9.95 -16.99
CA THR A 264 -9.98 -11.13 -16.12
C THR A 264 -8.71 -11.20 -15.26
N ALA A 265 -7.53 -11.02 -15.88
CA ALA A 265 -6.25 -11.09 -15.19
C ALA A 265 -6.10 -9.96 -14.14
N VAL A 266 -6.45 -8.72 -14.51
CA VAL A 266 -6.42 -7.58 -13.59
C VAL A 266 -7.39 -7.79 -12.43
N SER A 267 -8.63 -8.20 -12.72
CA SER A 267 -9.63 -8.45 -11.68
C SER A 267 -9.23 -9.60 -10.75
N GLY A 268 -8.62 -10.66 -11.29
CA GLY A 268 -8.06 -11.76 -10.52
C GLY A 268 -6.93 -11.32 -9.59
N ALA A 269 -6.01 -10.49 -10.08
CA ALA A 269 -4.95 -9.91 -9.25
C ALA A 269 -5.50 -9.04 -8.11
N VAL A 270 -6.54 -8.24 -8.38
CA VAL A 270 -7.19 -7.42 -7.35
C VAL A 270 -7.99 -8.26 -6.35
N LEU A 271 -8.63 -9.35 -6.77
CA LEU A 271 -9.25 -10.33 -5.86
C LEU A 271 -8.21 -11.02 -4.96
N LEU A 272 -7.04 -11.36 -5.51
CA LEU A 272 -5.93 -11.91 -4.73
C LEU A 272 -5.44 -10.89 -3.70
N LEU A 273 -5.27 -9.62 -4.08
CA LEU A 273 -4.94 -8.54 -3.14
C LEU A 273 -6.01 -8.38 -2.06
N LEU A 274 -7.30 -8.43 -2.42
CA LEU A 274 -8.40 -8.40 -1.46
C LEU A 274 -8.28 -9.54 -0.43
N ALA A 275 -8.05 -10.76 -0.90
CA ALA A 275 -7.89 -11.93 -0.04
C ALA A 275 -6.69 -11.80 0.90
N LEU A 276 -5.53 -11.38 0.38
CA LEU A 276 -4.33 -11.12 1.17
C LEU A 276 -4.57 -10.06 2.25
N ARG A 277 -5.25 -8.97 1.91
CA ARG A 277 -5.58 -7.89 2.87
C ARG A 277 -6.49 -8.37 3.98
N VAL A 278 -7.57 -9.07 3.65
CA VAL A 278 -8.49 -9.61 4.65
C VAL A 278 -7.76 -10.57 5.59
N LEU A 279 -7.00 -11.51 5.05
CA LEU A 279 -6.24 -12.47 5.85
C LEU A 279 -5.20 -11.80 6.76
N ALA A 280 -4.48 -10.80 6.23
CA ALA A 280 -3.47 -10.07 7.00
C ALA A 280 -4.12 -9.21 8.10
N TYR A 281 -5.25 -8.55 7.83
CA TYR A 281 -6.00 -7.77 8.83
C TYR A 281 -6.61 -8.62 9.94
N CYS A 282 -6.95 -9.89 9.68
CA CYS A 282 -7.36 -10.82 10.72
C CYS A 282 -6.20 -11.14 11.69
N LEU A 283 -4.95 -11.09 11.21
CA LEU A 283 -3.77 -11.53 11.95
C LEU A 283 -3.02 -10.41 12.68
N HIS A 284 -3.00 -9.23 12.07
CA HIS A 284 -2.11 -8.13 12.41
C HIS A 284 -2.83 -6.78 12.40
N GLY A 285 -2.30 -5.81 13.14
CA GLY A 285 -2.76 -4.43 13.04
C GLY A 285 -2.53 -3.85 11.63
N LYS A 286 -3.42 -2.95 11.20
CA LYS A 286 -3.47 -2.36 9.85
C LYS A 286 -2.10 -2.08 9.22
N ARG A 287 -1.23 -1.35 9.93
CA ARG A 287 0.08 -0.92 9.40
C ARG A 287 1.00 -2.09 9.08
N PHE A 288 1.00 -3.11 9.93
CA PHE A 288 1.85 -4.30 9.74
C PHE A 288 1.25 -5.24 8.69
N ALA A 289 -0.07 -5.36 8.65
CA ALA A 289 -0.77 -6.08 7.59
C ALA A 289 -0.53 -5.46 6.21
N ASP A 290 -0.63 -4.14 6.09
CA ASP A 290 -0.36 -3.41 4.83
C ASP A 290 1.09 -3.61 4.36
N LEU A 291 2.06 -3.63 5.28
CA LEU A 291 3.44 -3.93 4.97
C LEU A 291 3.62 -5.35 4.42
N ILE A 292 3.05 -6.35 5.10
CA ILE A 292 3.11 -7.75 4.66
C ILE A 292 2.46 -7.92 3.28
N VAL A 293 1.27 -7.35 3.09
CA VAL A 293 0.56 -7.41 1.81
C VAL A 293 1.38 -6.74 0.71
N SER A 294 2.03 -5.60 0.99
CA SER A 294 2.90 -4.93 0.01
C SER A 294 4.10 -5.80 -0.38
N ILE A 295 4.71 -6.51 0.58
CA ILE A 295 5.82 -7.44 0.32
C ILE A 295 5.32 -8.60 -0.56
N PHE A 296 4.20 -9.23 -0.21
CA PHE A 296 3.64 -10.33 -1.00
C PHE A 296 3.19 -9.88 -2.39
N ALA A 297 2.56 -8.72 -2.51
CA ALA A 297 2.18 -8.17 -3.81
C ALA A 297 3.40 -7.92 -4.69
N GLY A 298 4.47 -7.34 -4.12
CA GLY A 298 5.75 -7.14 -4.83
C GLY A 298 6.39 -8.46 -5.26
N LEU A 299 6.41 -9.45 -4.37
CA LEU A 299 6.93 -10.79 -4.67
C LEU A 299 6.13 -11.49 -5.79
N LEU A 300 4.80 -11.39 -5.76
CA LEU A 300 3.94 -11.96 -6.78
C LEU A 300 4.12 -11.27 -8.14
N LEU A 301 4.19 -9.94 -8.16
CA LEU A 301 4.47 -9.18 -9.38
C LEU A 301 5.83 -9.56 -9.98
N PHE A 302 6.83 -9.74 -9.13
CA PHE A 302 8.14 -10.20 -9.58
C PHE A 302 8.08 -11.60 -10.18
N LEU A 303 7.45 -12.54 -9.48
CA LEU A 303 7.32 -13.90 -9.97
C LEU A 303 6.51 -13.96 -11.27
N ALA A 304 5.50 -13.10 -11.43
CA ALA A 304 4.75 -12.95 -12.68
C ALA A 304 5.67 -12.57 -13.84
N TYR A 305 6.65 -11.70 -13.61
CA TYR A 305 7.57 -11.24 -14.64
C TYR A 305 8.65 -12.27 -14.98
N PHE A 306 9.30 -12.87 -13.97
CA PHE A 306 10.45 -13.75 -14.18
C PHE A 306 10.09 -15.22 -14.37
N LEU A 307 9.05 -15.71 -13.69
CA LEU A 307 8.67 -17.12 -13.72
C LEU A 307 7.13 -17.26 -13.59
N PRO A 308 6.37 -16.85 -14.62
CA PRO A 308 4.90 -16.79 -14.55
C PRO A 308 4.26 -18.15 -14.21
N ILE A 309 4.91 -19.26 -14.59
CA ILE A 309 4.46 -20.62 -14.28
C ILE A 309 4.45 -20.91 -12.77
N ALA A 310 5.36 -20.29 -12.01
CA ALA A 310 5.46 -20.49 -10.55
C ALA A 310 4.47 -19.63 -9.75
N LEU A 311 3.90 -18.58 -10.37
CA LEU A 311 2.97 -17.66 -9.74
C LEU A 311 1.77 -18.32 -9.04
N PRO A 312 1.01 -19.23 -9.69
CA PRO A 312 -0.14 -19.85 -9.03
C PRO A 312 0.26 -20.66 -7.80
N PHE A 313 1.40 -21.35 -7.83
CA PHE A 313 1.88 -22.14 -6.70
C PHE A 313 2.24 -21.27 -5.50
N LEU A 314 2.98 -20.18 -5.73
CA LEU A 314 3.34 -19.26 -4.65
C LEU A 314 2.12 -18.52 -4.09
N ALA A 315 1.20 -18.08 -4.95
CA ALA A 315 -0.04 -17.43 -4.52
C ALA A 315 -0.87 -18.36 -3.62
N VAL A 316 -1.04 -19.63 -4.02
CA VAL A 316 -1.73 -20.64 -3.21
C VAL A 316 -1.00 -20.90 -1.90
N ALA A 317 0.34 -21.00 -1.90
CA ALA A 317 1.13 -21.21 -0.69
C ALA A 317 0.97 -20.06 0.32
N ILE A 318 1.04 -18.81 -0.14
CA ILE A 318 0.83 -17.62 0.70
C ILE A 318 -0.58 -17.61 1.28
N LEU A 319 -1.60 -17.82 0.42
CA LEU A 319 -3.00 -17.86 0.84
C LEU A 319 -3.25 -18.97 1.87
N TRP A 320 -2.72 -20.16 1.63
CA TRP A 320 -2.84 -21.32 2.52
C TRP A 320 -2.22 -21.02 3.90
N GLN A 321 -0.99 -20.51 3.92
CA GLN A 321 -0.29 -20.20 5.16
C GLN A 321 -1.02 -19.12 5.97
N LEU A 322 -1.47 -18.05 5.31
CA LEU A 322 -2.22 -16.97 5.95
C LEU A 322 -3.59 -17.44 6.45
N GLN A 323 -4.30 -18.25 5.65
CA GLN A 323 -5.59 -18.84 6.02
C GLN A 323 -5.46 -19.73 7.26
N HIS A 324 -4.46 -20.61 7.29
CA HIS A 324 -4.24 -21.52 8.40
C HIS A 324 -4.02 -20.74 9.71
N ARG A 325 -3.16 -19.71 9.67
CA ARG A 325 -2.90 -18.83 10.82
C ARG A 325 -4.12 -17.97 11.19
N ALA A 326 -4.88 -17.48 10.22
CA ALA A 326 -6.05 -16.64 10.49
C ALA A 326 -7.16 -17.45 11.19
N ARG A 327 -7.36 -18.71 10.79
CA ARG A 327 -8.32 -19.64 11.42
C ARG A 327 -8.00 -19.95 12.88
N THR A 328 -6.73 -19.96 13.28
CA THR A 328 -6.37 -20.19 14.69
C THR A 328 -6.61 -18.96 15.57
N LYS A 329 -6.91 -17.79 14.99
CA LYS A 329 -7.20 -16.54 15.72
C LYS A 329 -8.66 -16.07 15.62
N THR A 330 -9.48 -16.68 14.77
CA THR A 330 -10.94 -16.57 14.91
C THR A 330 -11.31 -17.22 16.25
N TRP A 331 -12.21 -16.61 17.05
CA TRP A 331 -12.63 -17.06 18.39
C TRP A 331 -11.80 -16.60 19.60
N LEU A 332 -11.51 -15.29 19.71
CA LEU A 332 -10.95 -14.71 20.95
C LEU A 332 -12.00 -14.12 21.91
N LEU A 333 -13.29 -14.29 21.61
CA LEU A 333 -14.43 -13.83 22.42
C LEU A 333 -15.36 -14.99 22.87
N ALA A 334 -14.92 -16.24 22.71
CA ALA A 334 -15.62 -17.42 23.25
C ALA A 334 -14.90 -17.90 24.51
#